data_AF-A0A5C7Z5Z8-F1
#
_entry.id   AF-A0A5C7Z5Z8-F1
#
_cell.length_a   1.000
_cell.length_b   1.000
_cell.length_c   1.000
_cell.angle_alpha   90.00
_cell.angle_beta   90.00
_cell.angle_gamma   90.00
#
_symmetry.space_group_name_H-M   'P 1'
#
loop_
_entity.id
_entity.type
_entity.pdbx_description
1 polymer ?
#
loop_
_entity_poly.entity_id
_entity_poly.type
_entity_poly.pdbx_seq_one_letter_code
_entity_poly.pdbx_strand_id
1 'polypeptide(L)' 'MITIKEALTKKEMKDYVMFSFELYKNNPYWIPPIIAEELETFDKTKNPALQTAEAHFYLAYKNNKIVGKIAAIIN' A
#
# COMPACT_ATOMS: atom_id res chain seq x y z
N MET A 1 19.02 -10.77 0.49
CA MET A 1 18.26 -10.57 1.74
C MET A 1 17.03 -9.73 1.40
N ILE A 2 15.87 -10.04 2.00
CA ILE A 2 14.66 -9.22 1.89
C ILE A 2 14.46 -8.54 3.24
N THR A 3 14.17 -7.24 3.24
CA THR A 3 13.84 -6.47 4.43
C THR A 3 12.37 -6.09 4.38
N ILE A 4 11.63 -6.36 5.44
CA ILE A 4 10.23 -5.95 5.57
C ILE A 4 10.18 -4.68 6.41
N LYS A 5 9.40 -3.70 5.95
CA LYS A 5 9.22 -2.43 6.64
C LYS A 5 7.74 -2.06 6.65
N GLU A 6 7.23 -1.69 7.81
CA GLU A 6 5.89 -1.13 7.94
C GLU A 6 5.85 0.29 7.35
N ALA A 7 4.81 0.58 6.59
CA ALA A 7 4.55 1.90 6.01
C ALA A 7 3.78 2.75 7.03
N LEU A 8 4.50 3.60 7.75
CA LEU A 8 3.95 4.41 8.85
C LEU A 8 3.79 5.87 8.43
N THR A 9 4.62 6.34 7.52
CA THR A 9 4.60 7.73 7.04
C THR A 9 3.74 7.89 5.80
N LYS A 10 3.24 9.12 5.56
CA LYS A 10 2.54 9.47 4.32
C LYS A 10 3.34 9.15 3.06
N LYS A 11 4.66 9.33 3.11
CA LYS A 11 5.56 8.99 2.00
C LYS A 11 5.58 7.47 1.76
N GLU A 12 5.71 6.67 2.81
CA GLU A 12 5.73 5.22 2.68
C GLU A 12 4.38 4.66 2.24
N MET A 13 3.26 5.26 2.68
CA MET A 13 1.93 4.89 2.16
C MET A 13 1.76 5.26 0.70
N LYS A 14 2.33 6.38 0.24
CA LYS A 14 2.40 6.68 -1.19
C LYS A 14 3.25 5.65 -1.93
N ASP A 15 4.41 5.26 -1.39
CA ASP A 15 5.26 4.22 -1.96
C ASP A 15 4.50 2.87 -2.03
N TYR A 16 3.67 2.57 -1.02
CA TYR A 16 2.80 1.39 -0.97
C TYR A 16 1.73 1.39 -2.08
N VAL A 17 1.05 2.52 -2.29
CA VAL A 17 0.06 2.68 -3.37
C VAL A 17 0.74 2.58 -4.74
N MET A 18 1.83 3.33 -4.93
CA MET A 18 2.55 3.40 -6.21
C MET A 18 3.18 2.07 -6.63
N PHE A 19 3.48 1.16 -5.69
CA PHE A 19 4.00 -0.16 -6.05
C PHE A 19 3.06 -0.93 -6.99
N SER A 20 1.73 -0.76 -6.89
CA SER A 20 0.79 -1.38 -7.83
C SER A 20 1.02 -0.92 -9.28
N PHE A 21 1.42 0.35 -9.47
CA PHE A 21 1.71 0.92 -10.79
C PHE A 21 2.92 0.27 -11.44
N GLU A 22 3.97 0.02 -10.66
CA GLU A 22 5.16 -0.68 -11.16
C GLU A 22 4.89 -2.18 -11.37
N LEU A 23 4.14 -2.82 -10.47
CA LEU A 23 3.81 -4.25 -10.54
C LEU A 23 2.98 -4.60 -11.78
N TYR A 24 2.02 -3.76 -12.12
CA TYR A 24 1.06 -4.02 -13.19
C TYR A 24 1.27 -3.20 -14.46
N LYS A 25 2.40 -2.48 -14.60
CA LYS A 25 2.68 -1.57 -15.73
C LYS A 25 2.51 -2.18 -17.14
N ASN A 26 2.73 -3.48 -17.28
CA ASN A 26 2.63 -4.21 -18.55
C ASN A 26 1.39 -5.09 -18.64
N ASN A 27 0.47 -5.00 -17.67
CA ASN A 27 -0.77 -5.76 -17.68
C ASN A 27 -1.85 -4.97 -18.45
N PRO A 28 -2.30 -5.42 -19.63
CA PRO A 28 -3.27 -4.68 -20.44
C PRO A 28 -4.67 -4.61 -19.79
N TYR A 29 -4.93 -5.40 -18.76
CA TYR A 29 -6.21 -5.45 -18.04
C TYR A 29 -6.17 -4.68 -16.72
N TRP A 30 -5.05 -4.04 -16.38
CA TRP A 30 -4.94 -3.29 -15.15
C TRP A 30 -5.51 -1.88 -15.31
N ILE A 31 -6.48 -1.55 -14.46
CA ILE A 31 -7.08 -0.22 -14.38
C ILE A 31 -6.43 0.50 -13.19
N PRO A 32 -5.60 1.55 -13.42
CA PRO A 32 -4.97 2.29 -12.33
C PRO A 32 -6.03 3.04 -11.51
N PRO A 33 -5.99 2.97 -10.17
CA PRO A 33 -6.87 3.77 -9.32
C PRO A 33 -6.43 5.24 -9.30
N ILE A 34 -7.33 6.13 -8.88
CA ILE A 34 -6.96 7.52 -8.55
C ILE A 34 -6.13 7.49 -7.26
N ILE A 35 -4.87 7.94 -7.34
CA ILE A 35 -3.90 7.82 -6.24
C ILE A 35 -4.42 8.49 -4.95
N ALA A 36 -5.08 9.64 -5.09
CA ALA A 36 -5.62 10.36 -3.94
C ALA A 36 -6.72 9.54 -3.23
N GLU A 37 -7.68 9.01 -3.98
CA GLU A 37 -8.76 8.19 -3.42
C GLU A 37 -8.22 6.90 -2.78
N GLU A 38 -7.28 6.23 -3.44
CA GLU A 38 -6.64 5.02 -2.89
C GLU A 38 -5.97 5.30 -1.53
N LEU A 39 -5.28 6.44 -1.38
CA LEU A 39 -4.70 6.83 -0.09
C LEU A 39 -5.77 7.10 0.97
N GLU A 40 -6.93 7.64 0.60
CA GLU A 40 -8.04 7.88 1.52
C GLU A 40 -8.67 6.57 2.03
N THR A 41 -8.67 5.50 1.22
CA THR A 41 -9.15 4.19 1.67
C THR A 41 -8.34 3.62 2.84
N PHE A 42 -7.08 4.04 2.99
CA PHE A 42 -6.20 3.60 4.08
C PHE A 42 -6.13 4.59 5.25
N ASP A 43 -6.83 5.73 5.15
CA ASP A 43 -6.87 6.75 6.19
C ASP A 43 -7.98 6.42 7.20
N LYS A 44 -7.62 6.11 8.45
CA LYS A 44 -8.58 5.82 9.53
C LYS A 44 -9.55 6.96 9.82
N THR A 45 -9.20 8.20 9.47
CA THR A 45 -10.07 9.37 9.65
C THR A 45 -11.10 9.53 8.53
N LYS A 46 -10.87 8.89 7.37
CA LYS A 46 -11.73 8.98 6.19
C LYS A 46 -12.51 7.71 5.89
N ASN A 47 -11.92 6.54 6.13
CA ASN A 47 -12.56 5.25 5.88
C ASN A 47 -13.25 4.71 7.15
N PRO A 48 -14.60 4.65 7.19
CA PRO A 48 -15.35 4.14 8.33
C PRO A 48 -15.01 2.69 8.69
N ALA A 49 -14.62 1.85 7.73
CA ALA A 49 -14.25 0.46 8.00
C ALA A 49 -13.04 0.34 8.94
N LEU A 50 -12.15 1.34 8.93
CA LEU A 50 -10.97 1.38 9.79
C LEU A 50 -11.23 2.04 11.15
N GLN A 51 -12.48 2.39 11.46
CA GLN A 51 -12.88 2.81 12.82
C GLN A 51 -12.99 1.63 13.77
N THR A 52 -13.33 0.45 13.24
CA THR A 52 -13.49 -0.80 14.00
C THR A 52 -12.40 -1.82 13.68
N ALA A 53 -11.76 -1.72 12.51
CA ALA A 53 -10.67 -2.61 12.10
C ALA A 53 -9.31 -1.93 12.24
N GLU A 54 -8.28 -2.71 12.57
CA GLU A 54 -6.90 -2.28 12.55
C GLU A 54 -6.20 -2.76 11.28
N ALA A 55 -5.59 -1.85 10.54
CA ALA A 55 -4.85 -2.16 9.31
C ALA A 55 -3.38 -1.78 9.43
N HIS A 56 -2.51 -2.71 9.06
CA HIS A 56 -1.07 -2.53 8.97
C HIS A 56 -0.60 -2.79 7.56
N PHE A 57 0.27 -1.93 7.04
CA PHE A 57 0.74 -1.98 5.66
C PHE A 57 2.24 -2.22 5.63
N TYR A 58 2.69 -3.20 4.86
CA TYR A 58 4.10 -3.57 4.80
C TYR A 58 4.63 -3.55 3.37
N LEU A 59 5.88 -3.11 3.22
CA LEU A 59 6.65 -3.15 1.99
C LEU A 59 7.84 -4.10 2.15
N ALA A 60 8.07 -4.92 1.14
CA ALA A 60 9.25 -5.78 1.03
C ALA A 60 10.30 -5.10 0.15
N TYR A 61 11.52 -4.98 0.65
CA TYR A 61 12.66 -4.39 -0.06
C TYR A 61 13.73 -5.46 -0.37
N LYS A 62 14.25 -5.44 -1.60
CA LYS A 62 15.44 -6.19 -2.02
C LYS A 62 16.37 -5.23 -2.74
N ASN A 63 17.59 -5.06 -2.24
CA ASN A 63 18.57 -4.11 -2.78
C ASN A 63 17.99 -2.69 -2.91
N ASN A 64 17.34 -2.20 -1.86
CA ASN A 64 16.64 -0.91 -1.79
C ASN A 64 15.49 -0.71 -2.80
N LYS A 65 15.12 -1.76 -3.55
CA LYS A 65 13.96 -1.74 -4.46
C LYS A 65 12.77 -2.43 -3.80
N ILE A 66 11.59 -1.83 -3.91
CA ILE A 66 10.34 -2.46 -3.48
C ILE A 66 10.05 -3.64 -4.41
N VAL A 67 9.81 -4.81 -3.83
CA VAL A 67 9.54 -6.06 -4.54
C VAL A 67 8.22 -6.73 -4.13
N GLY A 68 7.50 -6.16 -3.16
CA GLY A 68 6.22 -6.67 -2.71
C GLY A 68 5.56 -5.75 -1.70
N LYS A 69 4.26 -5.94 -1.51
CA LYS A 69 3.49 -5.28 -0.47
C LYS A 69 2.41 -6.22 0.08
N ILE A 70 2.01 -6.04 1.33
CA ILE A 70 0.90 -6.76 1.96
C ILE A 70 0.18 -5.86 2.95
N ALA A 71 -1.11 -6.05 3.13
CA ALA A 71 -1.89 -5.47 4.21
C ALA A 71 -2.29 -6.58 5.19
N ALA A 72 -2.15 -6.34 6.48
CA ALA A 72 -2.73 -7.16 7.53
C ALA A 72 -3.91 -6.37 8.12
N ILE A 73 -5.09 -6.99 8.16
CA ILE A 73 -6.31 -6.36 8.67
C ILE A 73 -6.85 -7.25 9.79
N ILE A 74 -7.06 -6.65 10.96
CA ILE A 74 -7.65 -7.28 12.15
C ILE A 74 -9.04 -6.68 12.33
N ASN A 75 -10.07 -7.53 12.32
CA ASN A 75 -11.48 -7.17 12.46
C ASN A 75 -12.03 -7.66 13.79
#